data_AF-A0A6F9DHY1-F1
#
_entry.id   AF-A0A6F9DHY1-F1
#
_cell.length_a   1.000
_cell.length_b   1.000
_cell.length_c   1.000
_cell.angle_alpha   90.00
_cell.angle_beta   90.00
_cell.angle_gamma   90.00
#
_symmetry.space_group_name_H-M   'P 1'
#
loop_
_entity.id
_entity.type
_entity.pdbx_description
1 polymer ?
#
loop_
_entity_poly.entity_id
_entity_poly.type
_entity_poly.pdbx_seq_one_letter_code
_entity_poly.pdbx_strand_id
1 'polypeptide(L)'
;MDKLCLAVTCIYFMSASVNGLSEVEFAAFKTNNKAETNSGLQGSVSISGTTSLSFTIKSNGIPDHPTGPSSKHIRQQAYSIAIPNLVNRGVYEGTSNCLPEGLVGFATNGVPLFNSFSSECCNSANADVQSYDKCWGEVDSFGRYHYKVPPMCLTHLQCNNASSVLGVALDGYPIYGPYDELGRLLSSSDLDICHGRLDRHQNYRYHMTFDFPYTVGCFRGTPPPGYLPVTCGCTTLVEPCHGATSPPVPVTPGRKKRNAQSSMSMSSYLLTSVAPTCCVSGHNCTTTTNPHALSSAQNISPLSSICVLLFMHLLAKLLL
;
A
#
# COMPACT_ATOMS: atom_id res chain seq x y z
N MET A 1 -37.86 24.28 49.91
CA MET A 1 -36.54 23.63 49.74
C MET A 1 -36.76 22.48 48.77
N ASP A 2 -36.80 22.76 47.48
CA ASP A 2 -36.99 21.72 46.47
C ASP A 2 -35.89 21.84 45.44
N LYS A 3 -34.84 21.03 45.63
CA LYS A 3 -33.74 20.88 44.70
C LYS A 3 -34.26 20.07 43.52
N LEU A 4 -34.60 20.76 42.43
CA LEU A 4 -34.79 20.16 41.12
C LEU A 4 -33.44 19.61 40.66
N CYS A 5 -33.23 18.32 40.87
CA CYS A 5 -32.04 17.60 40.40
C CYS A 5 -32.12 17.53 38.88
N LEU A 6 -31.37 18.40 38.20
CA LEU A 6 -31.16 18.37 36.77
C LEU A 6 -30.40 17.06 36.47
N ALA A 7 -31.15 16.01 36.13
CA ALA A 7 -30.58 14.78 35.60
C ALA A 7 -29.96 15.11 34.24
N VAL A 8 -28.69 15.50 34.27
CA VAL A 8 -27.83 15.49 33.09
C VAL A 8 -27.70 14.02 32.70
N THR A 9 -28.59 13.57 31.82
CA THR A 9 -28.36 12.37 31.04
C THR A 9 -27.12 12.63 30.20
N CYS A 10 -25.96 12.28 30.76
CA CYS A 10 -24.80 11.91 29.97
C CYS A 10 -25.23 10.73 29.11
N ILE A 11 -25.81 11.02 27.95
CA ILE A 11 -25.84 10.08 26.84
C ILE A 11 -24.36 9.84 26.53
N TYR A 12 -23.79 8.80 27.15
CA TYR A 12 -22.63 8.14 26.60
C TYR A 12 -23.03 7.80 25.17
N PHE A 13 -22.56 8.59 24.21
CA PHE A 13 -22.47 8.14 22.83
C PHE A 13 -21.52 6.94 22.89
N MET A 14 -22.10 5.75 23.13
CA MET A 14 -21.47 4.50 22.79
C MET A 14 -21.28 4.59 21.29
N SER A 15 -20.08 4.97 20.86
CA SER A 15 -19.70 4.98 19.45
C SER A 15 -19.93 3.55 18.97
N ALA A 16 -20.99 3.35 18.19
CA ALA A 16 -21.25 2.05 17.58
C ALA A 16 -20.01 1.66 16.78
N SER A 17 -19.55 0.42 16.93
CA SER A 17 -18.41 -0.06 16.15
C SER A 17 -18.75 -0.03 14.66
N VAL A 18 -17.92 0.67 13.89
CA VAL A 18 -18.03 0.85 12.44
C VAL A 18 -16.95 0.01 11.78
N ASN A 19 -17.31 -1.17 11.28
CA ASN A 19 -16.37 -2.09 10.67
C ASN A 19 -16.05 -1.75 9.19
N GLY A 20 -16.94 -1.05 8.49
CA GLY A 20 -16.74 -0.60 7.12
C GLY A 20 -16.10 0.79 7.00
N LEU A 21 -16.06 1.31 5.77
CA LEU A 21 -15.65 2.69 5.51
C LEU A 21 -16.60 3.69 6.19
N SER A 22 -16.05 4.60 6.97
CA SER A 22 -16.70 5.82 7.46
C SER A 22 -16.86 6.84 6.33
N GLU A 23 -17.67 7.88 6.56
CA GLU A 23 -17.86 8.98 5.59
C GLU A 23 -16.54 9.69 5.22
N VAL A 24 -15.64 9.86 6.20
CA VAL A 24 -14.33 10.47 5.97
C VAL A 24 -13.46 9.57 5.08
N GLU A 25 -13.51 8.25 5.28
CA GLU A 25 -12.78 7.29 4.46
C GLU A 25 -13.37 7.18 3.05
N PHE A 26 -14.69 7.29 2.88
CA PHE A 26 -15.30 7.41 1.55
C PHE A 26 -14.75 8.61 0.78
N ALA A 27 -14.62 9.77 1.44
CA ALA A 27 -14.09 10.99 0.83
C ALA A 27 -12.60 10.91 0.49
N ALA A 28 -11.87 9.92 1.02
CA ALA A 28 -10.48 9.68 0.66
C ALA A 28 -10.33 9.09 -0.75
N PHE A 29 -11.39 8.44 -1.30
CA PHE A 29 -11.36 7.88 -2.65
C PHE A 29 -11.49 8.97 -3.72
N LYS A 30 -10.34 9.41 -4.25
CA LYS A 30 -10.24 10.44 -5.27
C LYS A 30 -8.92 10.35 -6.00
N THR A 31 -8.90 10.83 -7.25
CA THR A 31 -7.65 11.05 -7.99
C THR A 31 -7.27 12.53 -7.96
N ASN A 32 -5.99 12.82 -8.16
CA ASN A 32 -5.51 14.20 -8.25
C ASN A 32 -5.71 14.85 -9.65
N ASN A 33 -6.47 14.19 -10.53
CA ASN A 33 -6.72 14.60 -11.93
C ASN A 33 -5.45 14.79 -12.79
N LYS A 34 -4.29 14.24 -12.40
CA LYS A 34 -3.09 14.25 -13.24
C LYS A 34 -3.08 13.03 -14.15
N ALA A 35 -2.65 13.25 -15.39
CA ALA A 35 -2.35 12.15 -16.30
C ALA A 35 -1.06 11.45 -15.87
N GLU A 36 -1.05 10.13 -15.98
CA GLU A 36 0.15 9.31 -15.83
C GLU A 36 1.12 9.65 -16.96
N THR A 37 2.38 9.93 -16.62
CA THR A 37 3.37 10.51 -17.52
C THR A 37 3.79 9.64 -18.69
N ASN A 38 3.78 8.31 -18.56
CA ASN A 38 4.26 7.40 -19.60
C ASN A 38 3.17 7.01 -20.61
N SER A 39 1.93 6.88 -20.15
CA SER A 39 0.77 6.45 -20.93
C SER A 39 -0.10 7.61 -21.41
N GLY A 40 -0.03 8.77 -20.74
CA GLY A 40 -0.92 9.92 -20.98
C GLY A 40 -2.35 9.70 -20.51
N LEU A 41 -2.65 8.57 -19.86
CA LEU A 41 -3.97 8.23 -19.36
C LEU A 41 -4.23 8.90 -18.01
N GLN A 42 -5.48 9.27 -17.74
CA GLN A 42 -5.87 9.87 -16.46
C GLN A 42 -6.59 8.85 -15.57
N GLY A 43 -6.19 8.78 -14.30
CA GLY A 43 -6.86 7.98 -13.26
C GLY A 43 -8.27 8.48 -12.94
N SER A 44 -9.20 7.54 -12.79
CA SER A 44 -10.53 7.82 -12.25
C SER A 44 -10.94 6.79 -11.21
N VAL A 45 -11.54 7.27 -10.13
CA VAL A 45 -12.18 6.49 -9.08
C VAL A 45 -13.43 7.20 -8.61
N SER A 46 -14.49 6.44 -8.35
CA SER A 46 -15.70 6.97 -7.73
C SER A 46 -16.39 5.89 -6.92
N ILE A 47 -17.01 6.31 -5.82
CA ILE A 47 -17.90 5.48 -5.03
C ILE A 47 -19.32 5.97 -5.25
N SER A 48 -20.23 5.05 -5.53
CA SER A 48 -21.63 5.36 -5.87
C SER A 48 -22.57 4.24 -5.44
N GLY A 49 -23.88 4.49 -5.47
CA GLY A 49 -24.89 3.46 -5.19
C GLY A 49 -24.81 2.91 -3.76
N THR A 50 -24.48 3.76 -2.79
CA THR A 50 -24.35 3.38 -1.37
C THR A 50 -25.71 3.04 -0.78
N THR A 51 -25.82 1.83 -0.23
CA THR A 51 -26.95 1.34 0.56
C THR A 51 -26.44 0.95 1.94
N SER A 52 -27.35 0.51 2.83
CA SER A 52 -26.95 -0.08 4.11
C SER A 52 -26.20 -1.41 3.97
N LEU A 53 -26.21 -2.04 2.79
CA LEU A 53 -25.63 -3.38 2.54
C LEU A 53 -24.40 -3.35 1.64
N SER A 54 -24.30 -2.41 0.71
CA SER A 54 -23.19 -2.34 -0.25
C SER A 54 -23.00 -0.94 -0.83
N PHE A 55 -21.85 -0.71 -1.43
CA PHE A 55 -21.54 0.45 -2.27
C PHE A 55 -20.77 -0.01 -3.51
N THR A 56 -20.82 0.74 -4.60
CA THR A 56 -20.12 0.41 -5.84
C THR A 56 -18.88 1.27 -6.01
N ILE A 57 -17.71 0.63 -6.17
CA ILE A 57 -16.50 1.30 -6.65
C ILE A 57 -16.43 1.16 -8.16
N LYS A 58 -16.29 2.29 -8.84
CA LYS A 58 -15.90 2.35 -10.25
C LYS A 58 -14.49 2.92 -10.36
N SER A 59 -13.62 2.20 -11.07
CA SER A 59 -12.24 2.63 -11.29
C SER A 59 -11.77 2.21 -12.68
N ASN A 60 -10.89 3.04 -13.24
CA ASN A 60 -10.23 2.71 -14.50
C ASN A 60 -8.81 2.13 -14.32
N GLY A 61 -8.36 2.01 -13.06
CA GLY A 61 -7.09 1.38 -12.66
C GLY A 61 -5.83 2.12 -13.07
N ILE A 62 -5.94 3.35 -13.58
CA ILE A 62 -4.80 4.17 -13.97
C ILE A 62 -4.28 4.92 -12.73
N PRO A 63 -2.98 4.84 -12.40
CA PRO A 63 -2.40 5.58 -11.28
C PRO A 63 -2.42 7.09 -11.55
N ASP A 64 -2.59 7.86 -10.49
CA ASP A 64 -2.59 9.33 -10.53
C ASP A 64 -1.21 9.93 -10.21
N HIS A 65 -0.16 9.12 -10.31
CA HIS A 65 1.23 9.50 -10.08
C HIS A 65 2.12 9.01 -11.24
N PRO A 66 3.32 9.57 -11.41
CA PRO A 66 4.28 9.07 -12.39
C PRO A 66 4.64 7.61 -12.11
N THR A 67 4.80 6.82 -13.17
CA THR A 67 5.18 5.41 -13.08
C THR A 67 6.54 5.13 -13.72
N GLY A 68 7.02 3.88 -13.61
CA GLY A 68 8.31 3.46 -14.17
C GLY A 68 8.30 3.27 -15.70
N PRO A 69 9.47 3.14 -16.36
CA PRO A 69 9.56 2.98 -17.82
C PRO A 69 8.80 1.77 -18.40
N SER A 70 8.63 0.71 -17.60
CA SER A 70 7.85 -0.48 -17.96
C SER A 70 6.36 -0.18 -18.21
N SER A 71 5.88 0.95 -17.69
CA SER A 71 4.48 1.39 -17.72
C SER A 71 3.99 1.99 -19.04
N LYS A 72 4.81 2.01 -20.09
CA LYS A 72 4.35 2.43 -21.43
C LYS A 72 3.21 1.57 -21.98
N HIS A 73 2.97 0.40 -21.39
CA HIS A 73 1.92 -0.53 -21.79
C HIS A 73 0.70 -0.52 -20.84
N ILE A 74 0.61 0.43 -19.91
CA ILE A 74 -0.59 0.57 -19.06
C ILE A 74 -1.82 0.76 -19.94
N ARG A 75 -2.88 0.01 -19.63
CA ARG A 75 -4.17 0.08 -20.30
C ARG A 75 -5.26 0.40 -19.30
N GLN A 76 -6.19 1.24 -19.73
CA GLN A 76 -7.38 1.53 -18.97
C GLN A 76 -8.24 0.26 -18.79
N GLN A 77 -8.72 0.06 -17.57
CA GLN A 77 -9.66 -0.99 -17.20
C GLN A 77 -11.06 -0.40 -16.98
N ALA A 78 -12.06 -1.26 -16.76
CA ALA A 78 -13.44 -0.84 -16.49
C ALA A 78 -13.98 -1.57 -15.24
N TYR A 79 -13.36 -1.31 -14.09
CA TYR A 79 -13.82 -1.90 -12.84
C TYR A 79 -15.13 -1.24 -12.40
N SER A 80 -16.12 -2.06 -12.04
CA SER A 80 -17.39 -1.64 -11.43
C SER A 80 -17.86 -2.74 -10.49
N ILE A 81 -17.49 -2.64 -9.22
CA ILE A 81 -17.66 -3.74 -8.25
C ILE A 81 -18.48 -3.24 -7.06
N ALA A 82 -19.51 -4.01 -6.71
CA ALA A 82 -20.30 -3.79 -5.50
C ALA A 82 -19.57 -4.43 -4.30
N ILE A 83 -19.11 -3.63 -3.37
CA ILE A 83 -18.41 -4.02 -2.15
C ILE A 83 -19.40 -3.99 -0.97
N PRO A 84 -19.36 -4.97 -0.04
CA PRO A 84 -20.19 -4.96 1.16
C PRO A 84 -19.99 -3.68 2.00
N ASN A 85 -21.09 -3.12 2.49
CA ASN A 85 -21.06 -1.99 3.40
C ASN A 85 -21.18 -2.50 4.84
N LEU A 86 -20.11 -2.36 5.62
CA LEU A 86 -20.03 -2.85 6.99
C LEU A 86 -20.21 -1.72 8.02
N VAL A 87 -20.61 -0.52 7.61
CA VAL A 87 -20.69 0.67 8.48
C VAL A 87 -21.63 0.46 9.68
N ASN A 88 -22.71 -0.31 9.49
CA ASN A 88 -23.72 -0.60 10.52
C ASN A 88 -23.51 -1.97 11.18
N ARG A 89 -22.40 -2.65 10.89
CA ARG A 89 -22.15 -3.98 11.40
C ARG A 89 -21.30 -3.88 12.65
N GLY A 90 -21.95 -3.84 13.82
CA GLY A 90 -21.28 -3.73 15.12
C GLY A 90 -20.54 -4.99 15.59
N VAL A 91 -20.61 -6.08 14.82
CA VAL A 91 -19.96 -7.36 15.14
C VAL A 91 -19.04 -7.75 13.99
N TYR A 92 -17.76 -7.86 14.32
CA TYR A 92 -16.73 -8.45 13.48
C TYR A 92 -17.06 -9.91 13.16
N GLU A 93 -16.87 -10.31 11.90
CA GLU A 93 -17.12 -11.69 11.47
C GLU A 93 -15.92 -12.60 11.75
N GLY A 94 -16.23 -13.74 12.36
CA GLY A 94 -15.25 -14.77 12.71
C GLY A 94 -14.71 -15.60 11.54
N THR A 95 -15.23 -15.42 10.32
CA THR A 95 -14.98 -16.31 9.17
C THR A 95 -13.91 -15.75 8.24
N SER A 96 -12.81 -16.48 8.03
CA SER A 96 -11.79 -16.10 7.06
C SER A 96 -12.02 -16.81 5.71
N ASN A 97 -11.97 -16.06 4.61
CA ASN A 97 -12.03 -16.56 3.23
C ASN A 97 -10.68 -16.32 2.55
N CYS A 98 -10.14 -17.32 1.86
CA CYS A 98 -8.85 -17.13 1.18
C CYS A 98 -9.01 -16.20 -0.04
N LEU A 99 -7.90 -15.57 -0.40
CA LEU A 99 -7.90 -14.54 -1.43
C LEU A 99 -8.07 -15.16 -2.83
N PRO A 100 -8.70 -14.45 -3.76
CA PRO A 100 -8.65 -14.78 -5.17
C PRO A 100 -7.25 -14.53 -5.75
N GLU A 101 -7.04 -15.00 -6.98
CA GLU A 101 -5.92 -14.57 -7.80
C GLU A 101 -6.18 -13.14 -8.30
N GLY A 102 -5.17 -12.27 -8.23
CA GLY A 102 -5.32 -10.87 -8.67
C GLY A 102 -6.03 -9.99 -7.65
N LEU A 103 -7.15 -9.36 -8.04
CA LEU A 103 -7.77 -8.25 -7.30
C LEU A 103 -8.25 -8.65 -5.90
N VAL A 104 -7.75 -7.95 -4.87
CA VAL A 104 -8.18 -8.10 -3.47
C VAL A 104 -8.76 -6.83 -2.86
N GLY A 105 -8.63 -5.69 -3.55
CA GLY A 105 -9.20 -4.42 -3.10
C GLY A 105 -8.85 -3.27 -4.04
N PHE A 106 -9.17 -2.05 -3.61
CA PHE A 106 -8.82 -0.83 -4.31
C PHE A 106 -8.12 0.15 -3.37
N ALA A 107 -7.05 0.77 -3.86
CA ALA A 107 -6.46 1.91 -3.21
C ALA A 107 -7.35 3.16 -3.33
N THR A 108 -7.11 4.16 -2.48
CA THR A 108 -7.87 5.42 -2.47
C THR A 108 -7.76 6.22 -3.77
N ASN A 109 -6.68 6.05 -4.54
CA ASN A 109 -6.57 6.64 -5.89
C ASN A 109 -7.22 5.79 -7.00
N GLY A 110 -7.87 4.67 -6.65
CA GLY A 110 -8.52 3.75 -7.58
C GLY A 110 -7.63 2.67 -8.17
N VAL A 111 -6.33 2.65 -7.89
CA VAL A 111 -5.46 1.58 -8.37
C VAL A 111 -5.82 0.25 -7.69
N PRO A 112 -5.91 -0.86 -8.43
CA PRO A 112 -6.12 -2.19 -7.88
C PRO A 112 -5.06 -2.59 -6.85
N LEU A 113 -5.51 -3.18 -5.74
CA LEU A 113 -4.67 -3.94 -4.83
C LEU A 113 -4.76 -5.40 -5.24
N PHE A 114 -3.61 -6.03 -5.50
CA PHE A 114 -3.52 -7.42 -5.93
C PHE A 114 -2.93 -8.31 -4.83
N ASN A 115 -3.32 -9.57 -4.89
CA ASN A 115 -2.85 -10.63 -4.02
C ASN A 115 -1.32 -10.80 -4.12
N SER A 116 -0.64 -10.79 -2.97
CA SER A 116 0.81 -10.95 -2.84
C SER A 116 1.24 -12.42 -2.79
N PHE A 117 0.29 -13.35 -2.78
CA PHE A 117 0.52 -14.76 -3.06
C PHE A 117 0.52 -15.01 -4.58
N SER A 118 1.41 -15.89 -5.05
CA SER A 118 1.31 -16.48 -6.39
C SER A 118 0.31 -17.65 -6.39
N SER A 119 -0.01 -18.15 -7.58
CA SER A 119 -0.78 -19.40 -7.76
C SER A 119 -0.13 -20.64 -7.11
N GLU A 120 1.18 -20.58 -6.88
CA GLU A 120 1.98 -21.61 -6.20
C GLU A 120 2.14 -21.34 -4.69
N CYS A 121 1.41 -20.36 -4.16
CA CYS A 121 1.41 -19.99 -2.74
C CYS A 121 2.75 -19.46 -2.25
N CYS A 122 3.46 -18.81 -3.17
CA CYS A 122 4.73 -18.15 -2.93
C CYS A 122 4.57 -16.65 -2.77
N ASN A 123 5.59 -16.02 -2.19
CA ASN A 123 5.67 -14.57 -2.09
C ASN A 123 5.91 -13.97 -3.48
N SER A 124 4.85 -13.59 -4.19
CA SER A 124 4.92 -13.05 -5.54
C SER A 124 5.53 -11.64 -5.56
N ALA A 125 5.57 -10.96 -4.41
CA ALA A 125 6.25 -9.67 -4.30
C ALA A 125 7.79 -9.80 -4.26
N ASN A 126 8.32 -10.97 -3.85
CA ASN A 126 9.77 -11.22 -3.84
C ASN A 126 10.35 -11.55 -5.21
N ALA A 127 9.58 -12.20 -6.08
CA ALA A 127 10.09 -12.71 -7.36
C ALA A 127 10.58 -11.56 -8.27
N ASP A 128 9.94 -10.39 -8.17
CA ASP A 128 10.07 -9.31 -9.13
C ASP A 128 10.37 -7.95 -8.47
N VAL A 129 11.15 -7.89 -7.38
CA VAL A 129 11.49 -6.59 -6.70
C VAL A 129 11.95 -5.50 -7.69
N GLN A 130 12.55 -5.89 -8.82
CA GLN A 130 13.03 -4.99 -9.87
C GLN A 130 11.95 -4.53 -10.88
N SER A 131 10.77 -5.17 -10.93
CA SER A 131 9.65 -4.77 -11.80
C SER A 131 8.90 -3.54 -11.24
N TYR A 132 9.00 -3.32 -9.93
CA TYR A 132 8.32 -2.23 -9.25
C TYR A 132 8.89 -0.86 -9.60
N ASP A 133 7.99 0.12 -9.73
CA ASP A 133 8.37 1.51 -9.95
C ASP A 133 8.68 2.27 -8.63
N LYS A 134 8.84 3.60 -8.74
CA LYS A 134 9.10 4.50 -7.60
C LYS A 134 8.03 4.47 -6.52
N CYS A 135 6.82 4.09 -6.90
CA CYS A 135 5.64 4.05 -6.07
C CYS A 135 5.30 2.63 -5.60
N TRP A 136 6.14 1.65 -5.94
CA TRP A 136 5.95 0.23 -5.65
C TRP A 136 4.69 -0.37 -6.27
N GLY A 137 4.29 0.14 -7.43
CA GLY A 137 3.38 -0.59 -8.30
C GLY A 137 4.10 -1.19 -9.49
N GLU A 138 3.42 -2.13 -10.12
CA GLU A 138 3.89 -2.84 -11.31
C GLU A 138 2.78 -2.96 -12.35
N VAL A 139 3.15 -3.40 -13.55
CA VAL A 139 2.23 -3.61 -14.68
C VAL A 139 2.36 -5.04 -15.15
N ASP A 140 1.25 -5.77 -15.20
CA ASP A 140 1.27 -7.13 -15.74
C ASP A 140 1.20 -7.18 -17.27
N SER A 141 1.24 -8.38 -17.83
CA SER A 141 1.16 -8.64 -19.27
C SER A 141 -0.15 -8.17 -19.92
N PHE A 142 -1.20 -7.92 -19.14
CA PHE A 142 -2.48 -7.39 -19.61
C PHE A 142 -2.53 -5.86 -19.55
N GLY A 143 -1.46 -5.20 -19.10
CA GLY A 143 -1.39 -3.75 -18.97
C GLY A 143 -2.10 -3.22 -17.72
N ARG A 144 -2.37 -4.07 -16.72
CA ARG A 144 -3.03 -3.66 -15.47
C ARG A 144 -1.98 -3.16 -14.49
N TYR A 145 -1.99 -1.87 -14.19
CA TYR A 145 -1.19 -1.32 -13.10
C TYR A 145 -1.81 -1.69 -11.75
N HIS A 146 -1.01 -2.15 -10.79
CA HIS A 146 -1.51 -2.59 -9.48
C HIS A 146 -0.43 -2.52 -8.39
N TYR A 147 -0.86 -2.55 -7.14
CA TYR A 147 0.01 -2.66 -5.97
C TYR A 147 -0.13 -4.04 -5.30
N LYS A 148 0.99 -4.65 -4.91
CA LYS A 148 1.05 -5.86 -4.07
C LYS A 148 1.73 -5.62 -2.71
N VAL A 149 2.20 -4.40 -2.49
CA VAL A 149 2.93 -3.95 -1.30
C VAL A 149 2.49 -2.50 -1.00
N PRO A 150 2.78 -1.95 0.19
CA PRO A 150 2.41 -0.57 0.51
C PRO A 150 2.84 0.44 -0.58
N PRO A 151 1.88 1.14 -1.22
CA PRO A 151 2.18 2.07 -2.31
C PRO A 151 2.77 3.37 -1.78
N MET A 152 4.09 3.55 -1.91
CA MET A 152 4.79 4.66 -1.28
C MET A 152 4.36 6.06 -1.76
N CYS A 153 3.72 6.15 -2.93
CA CYS A 153 3.17 7.40 -3.44
C CYS A 153 1.78 7.76 -2.87
N LEU A 154 1.15 6.83 -2.14
CA LEU A 154 -0.08 7.09 -1.35
C LEU A 154 0.22 7.10 0.15
N THR A 155 1.28 6.43 0.58
CA THR A 155 1.67 6.34 1.98
C THR A 155 2.34 7.64 2.44
N HIS A 156 1.57 8.56 2.99
CA HIS A 156 2.09 9.77 3.66
C HIS A 156 2.50 9.45 5.10
N LEU A 157 3.69 8.87 5.28
CA LEU A 157 4.19 8.48 6.59
C LEU A 157 4.63 9.68 7.44
N GLN A 158 3.96 9.86 8.58
CA GLN A 158 4.30 10.85 9.59
C GLN A 158 4.72 10.15 10.88
N CYS A 159 5.81 10.61 11.50
CA CYS A 159 6.33 9.99 12.72
C CYS A 159 5.26 10.00 13.81
N ASN A 160 5.07 8.87 14.49
CA ASN A 160 4.20 8.74 15.66
C ASN A 160 2.75 9.19 15.41
N ASN A 161 2.30 9.17 14.16
CA ASN A 161 0.93 9.46 13.77
C ASN A 161 0.27 8.22 13.18
N ALA A 162 -1.04 8.12 13.37
CA ALA A 162 -1.84 7.07 12.77
C ALA A 162 -1.77 7.15 11.24
N SER A 163 -1.70 5.99 10.60
CA SER A 163 -1.81 5.94 9.15
C SER A 163 -3.19 6.38 8.69
N SER A 164 -3.24 7.04 7.53
CA SER A 164 -4.51 7.25 6.82
C SER A 164 -4.99 5.95 6.18
N VAL A 165 -6.28 5.91 5.82
CA VAL A 165 -6.82 4.86 4.95
C VAL A 165 -6.09 4.90 3.60
N LEU A 166 -5.61 3.74 3.16
CA LEU A 166 -4.94 3.56 1.88
C LEU A 166 -5.83 2.87 0.86
N GLY A 167 -6.88 2.17 1.30
CA GLY A 167 -7.82 1.50 0.42
C GLY A 167 -8.93 0.78 1.15
N VAL A 168 -9.63 -0.09 0.42
CA VAL A 168 -10.67 -0.98 0.94
C VAL A 168 -10.51 -2.35 0.33
N ALA A 169 -10.65 -3.39 1.14
CA ALA A 169 -10.67 -4.78 0.71
C ALA A 169 -12.02 -5.11 0.06
N LEU A 170 -12.05 -6.13 -0.81
CA LEU A 170 -13.30 -6.51 -1.48
C LEU A 170 -14.39 -6.98 -0.52
N ASP A 171 -14.04 -7.46 0.67
CA ASP A 171 -14.99 -7.84 1.72
C ASP A 171 -15.54 -6.65 2.52
N GLY A 172 -15.10 -5.42 2.23
CA GLY A 172 -15.68 -4.18 2.75
C GLY A 172 -14.96 -3.56 3.95
N TYR A 173 -13.90 -4.20 4.47
CA TYR A 173 -13.10 -3.61 5.54
C TYR A 173 -12.05 -2.63 4.99
N PRO A 174 -11.81 -1.50 5.69
CA PRO A 174 -10.81 -0.52 5.28
C PRO A 174 -9.39 -1.07 5.48
N ILE A 175 -8.48 -0.64 4.60
CA ILE A 175 -7.05 -0.97 4.63
C ILE A 175 -6.26 0.29 4.96
N TYR A 176 -5.49 0.25 6.03
CA TYR A 176 -4.67 1.34 6.54
C TYR A 176 -3.19 1.12 6.22
N GLY A 177 -2.39 2.16 6.36
CA GLY A 177 -0.92 2.06 6.34
C GLY A 177 -0.33 1.36 7.57
N PRO A 178 1.01 1.31 7.67
CA PRO A 178 1.73 0.47 8.62
C PRO A 178 1.77 1.02 10.05
N TYR A 179 1.13 2.15 10.34
CA TYR A 179 1.09 2.73 11.68
C TYR A 179 -0.29 2.62 12.30
N ASP A 180 -0.35 2.08 13.52
CA ASP A 180 -1.58 1.99 14.31
C ASP A 180 -2.09 3.36 14.78
N GLU A 181 -3.25 3.39 15.44
CA GLU A 181 -3.88 4.60 15.98
C GLU A 181 -3.06 5.34 17.04
N LEU A 182 -2.00 4.72 17.55
CA LEU A 182 -1.03 5.31 18.48
C LEU A 182 0.27 5.71 17.78
N GLY A 183 0.35 5.54 16.46
CA GLY A 183 1.54 5.86 15.67
C GLY A 183 2.68 4.85 15.84
N ARG A 184 2.40 3.63 16.30
CA ARG A 184 3.40 2.56 16.35
C ARG A 184 3.47 1.85 15.01
N LEU A 185 4.69 1.61 14.53
CA LEU A 185 4.93 0.80 13.33
C LEU A 185 4.54 -0.66 13.61
N LEU A 186 3.69 -1.21 12.76
CA LEU A 186 3.19 -2.58 12.80
C LEU A 186 4.01 -3.49 11.88
N SER A 187 4.15 -4.75 12.29
CA SER A 187 4.59 -5.87 11.46
C SER A 187 3.53 -6.96 11.41
N SER A 188 3.76 -8.01 10.62
CA SER A 188 2.89 -9.19 10.58
C SER A 188 2.70 -9.84 11.95
N SER A 189 3.66 -9.70 12.88
CA SER A 189 3.52 -10.28 14.23
C SER A 189 2.54 -9.51 15.13
N ASP A 190 2.20 -8.27 14.78
CA ASP A 190 1.20 -7.46 15.49
C ASP A 190 -0.23 -7.66 14.95
N LEU A 191 -0.37 -8.41 13.85
CA LEU A 191 -1.60 -8.58 13.10
C LEU A 191 -2.11 -10.02 13.18
N ASP A 192 -3.38 -10.21 12.86
CA ASP A 192 -3.97 -11.52 12.72
C ASP A 192 -3.56 -12.19 11.39
N ILE A 193 -4.04 -13.42 11.18
CA ILE A 193 -3.70 -14.21 10.00
C ILE A 193 -4.17 -13.60 8.68
N CYS A 194 -5.18 -12.73 8.71
CA CYS A 194 -5.66 -12.02 7.53
C CYS A 194 -4.95 -10.68 7.34
N HIS A 195 -3.96 -10.37 8.16
CA HIS A 195 -3.21 -9.12 8.14
C HIS A 195 -4.02 -7.91 8.61
N GLY A 196 -4.93 -8.14 9.56
CA GLY A 196 -5.70 -7.08 10.20
C GLY A 196 -5.69 -7.19 11.73
N ARG A 197 -6.38 -6.25 12.37
CA ARG A 197 -6.52 -6.20 13.84
C ARG A 197 -7.76 -5.42 14.23
N LEU A 198 -8.20 -5.59 15.47
CA LEU A 198 -9.16 -4.69 16.09
C LEU A 198 -8.44 -3.43 16.59
N ASP A 199 -8.91 -2.26 16.19
CA ASP A 199 -8.44 -0.97 16.71
C ASP A 199 -8.90 -0.76 18.18
N ARG A 200 -8.42 0.32 18.82
CA ARG A 200 -8.86 0.70 20.19
C ARG A 200 -10.38 0.86 20.36
N HIS A 201 -11.13 1.04 19.27
CA HIS A 201 -12.58 1.20 19.24
C HIS A 201 -13.30 -0.11 18.88
N GLN A 202 -12.59 -1.25 18.88
CA GLN A 202 -13.12 -2.58 18.54
C GLN A 202 -13.63 -2.68 17.10
N ASN A 203 -13.09 -1.87 16.18
CA ASN A 203 -13.35 -2.02 14.76
C ASN A 203 -12.22 -2.79 14.10
N TYR A 204 -12.56 -3.72 13.22
CA TYR A 204 -11.55 -4.46 12.47
C TYR A 204 -11.01 -3.62 11.31
N ARG A 205 -9.69 -3.60 11.19
CA ARG A 205 -8.92 -2.83 10.20
C ARG A 205 -7.84 -3.72 9.62
N TYR A 206 -7.71 -3.74 8.30
CA TYR A 206 -6.53 -4.28 7.66
C TYR A 206 -5.40 -3.26 7.72
N HIS A 207 -4.16 -3.73 7.78
CA HIS A 207 -2.99 -2.87 7.73
C HIS A 207 -2.02 -3.37 6.67
N MET A 208 -1.53 -2.49 5.82
CA MET A 208 -0.40 -2.79 4.97
C MET A 208 0.89 -2.65 5.79
N THR A 209 1.78 -3.64 5.72
CA THR A 209 3.08 -3.63 6.42
C THR A 209 4.23 -3.88 5.45
N PHE A 210 5.46 -3.80 5.96
CA PHE A 210 6.68 -3.99 5.18
C PHE A 210 7.17 -5.44 5.16
N ASP A 211 6.39 -6.35 5.74
CA ASP A 211 6.62 -7.78 5.76
C ASP A 211 5.40 -8.54 5.23
N PHE A 212 5.66 -9.74 4.72
CA PHE A 212 4.65 -10.56 4.06
C PHE A 212 3.47 -10.87 5.01
N PRO A 213 2.20 -10.81 4.54
CA PRO A 213 1.70 -10.63 3.16
C PRO A 213 1.67 -9.20 2.61
N TYR A 214 2.21 -8.21 3.32
CA TYR A 214 2.25 -6.77 2.96
C TYR A 214 0.90 -6.06 2.85
N THR A 215 -0.16 -6.77 2.45
CA THR A 215 -1.55 -6.29 2.33
C THR A 215 -2.46 -7.32 3.02
N VAL A 216 -3.74 -7.44 2.67
CA VAL A 216 -4.61 -8.51 3.17
C VAL A 216 -4.01 -9.89 2.91
N GLY A 217 -4.03 -10.77 3.92
CA GLY A 217 -3.62 -12.18 3.83
C GLY A 217 -4.79 -13.13 3.58
N CYS A 218 -5.98 -12.73 4.03
CA CYS A 218 -7.27 -13.33 3.72
C CYS A 218 -8.37 -12.29 3.88
N PHE A 219 -9.54 -12.56 3.30
CA PHE A 219 -10.74 -11.80 3.62
C PHE A 219 -11.31 -12.26 4.95
N ARG A 220 -11.81 -11.32 5.73
CA ARG A 220 -12.42 -11.53 7.03
C ARG A 220 -13.93 -11.40 7.00
N GLY A 221 -14.43 -10.71 5.99
CA GLY A 221 -15.82 -10.77 5.58
C GLY A 221 -15.98 -11.72 4.39
N THR A 222 -17.16 -11.64 3.79
CA THR A 222 -17.47 -12.31 2.52
C THR A 222 -17.28 -11.33 1.36
N PRO A 223 -16.38 -11.60 0.41
CA PRO A 223 -16.23 -10.76 -0.77
C PRO A 223 -17.42 -10.93 -1.74
N PRO A 224 -17.54 -10.09 -2.78
CA PRO A 224 -18.59 -10.22 -3.78
C PRO A 224 -18.47 -11.54 -4.56
N PRO A 225 -19.55 -12.02 -5.18
CA PRO A 225 -19.50 -13.19 -6.05
C PRO A 225 -18.44 -13.06 -7.16
N GLY A 226 -17.74 -14.15 -7.47
CA GLY A 226 -16.69 -14.17 -8.49
C GLY A 226 -15.27 -13.95 -7.97
N TYR A 227 -15.12 -13.59 -6.69
CA TYR A 227 -13.82 -13.47 -6.00
C TYR A 227 -13.57 -14.67 -5.11
N LEU A 228 -13.50 -15.85 -5.73
CA LEU A 228 -13.32 -17.13 -5.04
C LEU A 228 -11.86 -17.37 -4.68
N PRO A 229 -11.59 -18.08 -3.56
CA PRO A 229 -10.23 -18.37 -3.11
C PRO A 229 -9.43 -19.18 -4.13
N VAL A 230 -8.13 -18.90 -4.22
CA VAL A 230 -7.16 -19.77 -4.88
C VAL A 230 -6.85 -21.00 -4.03
N THR A 231 -6.08 -21.94 -4.59
CA THR A 231 -5.60 -23.16 -3.89
C THR A 231 -4.75 -22.84 -2.66
N CYS A 232 -4.22 -21.62 -2.55
CA CYS A 232 -3.40 -21.23 -1.42
C CYS A 232 -4.21 -21.12 -0.16
N GLY A 233 -3.87 -21.96 0.82
CA GLY A 233 -4.35 -21.82 2.17
C GLY A 233 -3.99 -20.44 2.70
N CYS A 234 -4.95 -19.79 3.35
CA CYS A 234 -4.86 -18.47 3.97
C CYS A 234 -3.70 -18.29 5.00
N THR A 235 -2.80 -19.25 5.14
CA THR A 235 -2.06 -19.47 6.39
C THR A 235 -0.56 -19.72 6.25
N THR A 236 -0.05 -20.13 5.09
CA THR A 236 1.39 -20.47 4.96
C THR A 236 1.91 -20.36 3.54
N LEU A 237 3.05 -19.70 3.39
CA LEU A 237 3.84 -19.72 2.17
C LEU A 237 4.39 -21.13 1.89
N VAL A 238 4.54 -21.46 0.61
CA VAL A 238 5.33 -22.62 0.18
C VAL A 238 6.78 -22.18 0.02
N GLU A 239 7.69 -22.81 0.78
CA GLU A 239 9.14 -22.57 0.68
C GLU A 239 9.93 -23.89 0.58
N PRO A 240 10.91 -24.02 -0.34
CA PRO A 240 11.27 -23.06 -1.38
C PRO A 240 10.22 -23.03 -2.51
N CYS A 241 10.03 -21.87 -3.10
CA CYS A 241 9.17 -21.72 -4.27
C CYS A 241 9.66 -22.58 -5.43
N HIS A 242 8.75 -23.38 -6.02
CA HIS A 242 9.09 -24.14 -7.22
C HIS A 242 9.49 -23.14 -8.33
N GLY A 243 10.63 -23.40 -9.00
CA GLY A 243 11.26 -22.43 -9.91
C GLY A 243 12.38 -21.58 -9.30
N ALA A 244 12.55 -21.58 -7.97
CA ALA A 244 13.79 -21.12 -7.32
C ALA A 244 14.87 -22.21 -7.36
N THR A 245 15.08 -22.86 -8.51
CA THR A 245 16.31 -23.62 -8.71
C THR A 245 17.43 -22.61 -8.93
N SER A 246 18.13 -22.22 -7.86
CA SER A 246 19.53 -21.86 -8.04
C SER A 246 20.16 -23.02 -8.81
N PRO A 247 20.76 -22.81 -10.01
CA PRO A 247 21.48 -23.87 -10.67
C PRO A 247 22.49 -24.45 -9.67
N PRO A 248 22.70 -25.77 -9.60
CA PRO A 248 23.77 -26.31 -8.77
C PRO A 248 25.05 -25.63 -9.20
N VAL A 249 25.64 -24.82 -8.31
CA VAL A 249 26.90 -24.13 -8.56
C VAL A 249 27.91 -25.21 -8.93
N PRO A 250 28.44 -25.24 -10.16
CA PRO A 250 29.51 -26.16 -10.49
C PRO A 250 30.70 -25.74 -9.63
N VAL A 251 31.08 -26.57 -8.66
CA VAL A 251 32.29 -26.39 -7.86
C VAL A 251 33.47 -26.53 -8.81
N THR A 252 33.84 -25.43 -9.45
CA THR A 252 35.07 -25.34 -10.24
C THR A 252 36.11 -24.68 -9.34
N PRO A 253 37.14 -25.41 -8.88
CA PRO A 253 38.18 -24.81 -8.06
C PRO A 253 39.01 -23.87 -8.95
N GLY A 254 38.98 -22.56 -8.67
CA GLY A 254 39.99 -21.64 -9.21
C GLY A 254 39.54 -20.31 -9.84
N ARG A 255 38.30 -19.84 -9.69
CA ARG A 255 37.94 -18.47 -10.14
C ARG A 255 37.54 -17.57 -8.97
N LYS A 256 38.26 -16.45 -8.80
CA LYS A 256 37.97 -15.39 -7.81
C LYS A 256 36.49 -15.03 -7.85
N LYS A 257 35.82 -15.12 -6.70
CA LYS A 257 34.41 -14.74 -6.48
C LYS A 257 34.18 -13.34 -7.05
N ARG A 258 33.47 -13.22 -8.18
CA ARG A 258 32.68 -12.01 -8.46
C ARG A 258 31.50 -12.05 -7.50
N ASN A 259 31.25 -10.94 -6.81
CA ASN A 259 30.15 -10.77 -5.86
C ASN A 259 28.85 -11.30 -6.47
N ALA A 260 28.35 -12.42 -5.96
CA ALA A 260 26.95 -12.79 -6.13
C ALA A 260 26.16 -11.72 -5.38
N GLN A 261 25.45 -10.84 -6.10
CA GLN A 261 24.43 -10.00 -5.48
C GLN A 261 23.44 -10.95 -4.81
N SER A 262 23.43 -10.97 -3.47
CA SER A 262 22.38 -11.65 -2.72
C SER A 262 21.06 -11.00 -3.10
N SER A 263 20.12 -11.73 -3.70
CA SER A 263 18.76 -11.27 -3.87
C SER A 263 18.15 -11.07 -2.48
N MET A 264 18.13 -9.83 -2.02
CA MET A 264 17.52 -9.48 -0.73
C MET A 264 16.01 -9.70 -0.83
N SER A 265 15.40 -10.34 0.17
CA SER A 265 13.95 -10.49 0.29
C SER A 265 13.27 -9.12 0.22
N MET A 266 12.07 -9.03 -0.38
CA MET A 266 11.31 -7.78 -0.48
C MET A 266 11.06 -7.17 0.90
N SER A 267 10.78 -7.97 1.93
CA SER A 267 10.65 -7.47 3.30
C SER A 267 11.93 -6.81 3.79
N SER A 268 13.07 -7.47 3.58
CA SER A 268 14.38 -6.91 3.94
C SER A 268 14.66 -5.64 3.13
N TYR A 269 14.26 -5.59 1.87
CA TYR A 269 14.42 -4.42 1.01
C TYR A 269 13.56 -3.23 1.45
N LEU A 270 12.27 -3.45 1.74
CA LEU A 270 11.37 -2.44 2.29
C LEU A 270 11.88 -1.88 3.62
N LEU A 271 12.38 -2.74 4.51
CA LEU A 271 12.84 -2.34 5.85
C LEU A 271 14.22 -1.67 5.85
N THR A 272 15.14 -2.08 4.98
CA THR A 272 16.55 -1.61 5.03
C THR A 272 16.91 -0.57 3.98
N SER A 273 16.39 -0.69 2.76
CA SER A 273 16.72 0.20 1.64
C SER A 273 15.75 1.38 1.53
N VAL A 274 14.56 1.22 2.10
CA VAL A 274 13.52 2.26 2.14
C VAL A 274 13.03 2.44 3.57
N ALA A 275 13.94 2.24 4.55
CA ALA A 275 13.68 2.45 5.96
C ALA A 275 12.82 3.70 6.10
N PRO A 276 11.57 3.60 6.58
CA PRO A 276 10.60 4.66 6.48
C PRO A 276 11.12 5.85 7.30
N THR A 277 11.78 6.79 6.64
CA THR A 277 12.02 8.12 7.21
C THR A 277 10.67 8.79 7.25
N CYS A 278 9.95 8.50 8.32
CA CYS A 278 8.77 9.23 8.68
C CYS A 278 9.13 10.72 8.74
N CYS A 279 8.27 11.54 8.17
CA CYS A 279 8.50 12.97 8.19
C CYS A 279 8.17 13.51 9.58
N VAL A 280 9.05 14.34 10.12
CA VAL A 280 8.79 15.13 11.34
C VAL A 280 7.99 16.37 10.94
N SER A 281 6.95 16.71 11.71
CA SER A 281 6.06 17.84 11.44
C SER A 281 6.85 19.14 11.20
N GLY A 282 6.60 19.80 10.06
CA GLY A 282 7.28 21.06 9.66
C GLY A 282 8.06 20.99 8.34
N HIS A 283 8.28 19.81 7.78
CA HIS A 283 8.84 19.63 6.44
C HIS A 283 7.75 19.19 5.44
N ASN A 284 7.80 19.70 4.21
CA ASN A 284 6.96 19.20 3.12
C ASN A 284 7.24 17.70 2.91
N CYS A 285 6.32 16.86 3.34
CA CYS A 285 6.40 15.41 3.17
C CYS A 285 6.29 15.06 1.67
N THR A 286 7.38 15.17 0.92
CA THR A 286 7.44 14.59 -0.41
C THR A 286 7.51 13.08 -0.25
N THR A 287 6.51 12.38 -0.78
CA THR A 287 6.38 10.92 -0.88
C THR A 287 7.75 10.24 -0.91
N THR A 288 8.04 9.40 0.08
CA THR A 288 9.27 8.60 0.15
C THR A 288 9.32 7.66 -1.06
N THR A 289 10.05 8.02 -2.12
CA THR A 289 10.10 7.19 -3.35
C THR A 289 11.06 6.03 -3.20
N ASN A 290 10.77 4.89 -3.85
CA ASN A 290 11.69 3.76 -3.98
C ASN A 290 13.00 4.21 -4.70
N PRO A 291 14.18 4.05 -4.08
CA PRO A 291 15.45 4.46 -4.68
C PRO A 291 15.89 3.61 -5.89
N HIS A 292 15.32 2.41 -6.09
CA HIS A 292 15.74 1.48 -7.16
C HIS A 292 14.99 1.59 -8.49
N ALA A 293 14.04 2.52 -8.66
CA ALA A 293 13.43 2.71 -9.98
C ALA A 293 14.52 3.13 -10.99
N LEU A 294 14.87 2.19 -11.86
CA LEU A 294 16.17 2.04 -12.52
C LEU A 294 16.81 3.32 -13.07
N SER A 295 18.12 3.38 -12.85
CA SER A 295 19.10 4.21 -13.53
C SER A 295 19.06 3.99 -15.05
N SER A 296 18.33 4.83 -15.77
CA SER A 296 18.60 5.09 -17.19
C SER A 296 18.13 6.51 -17.57
N ALA A 297 18.64 7.50 -16.86
CA ALA A 297 18.68 8.87 -17.35
C ALA A 297 20.14 9.31 -17.31
N GLN A 298 20.57 9.87 -18.44
CA GLN A 298 21.94 10.17 -18.82
C GLN A 298 22.69 11.01 -17.78
N ASN A 299 24.02 10.87 -17.81
CA ASN A 299 25.00 11.83 -17.29
C ASN A 299 24.44 13.26 -17.19
N ILE A 300 24.13 13.71 -15.98
CA ILE A 300 24.10 15.13 -15.66
C ILE A 300 25.33 15.37 -14.78
N SER A 301 26.33 15.99 -15.40
CA SER A 301 27.51 16.55 -14.76
C SER A 301 27.14 17.42 -13.55
N PRO A 302 27.91 17.42 -12.45
CA PRO A 302 27.67 18.32 -11.33
C PRO A 302 28.18 19.72 -11.70
N LEU A 303 27.34 20.53 -12.34
CA LEU A 303 27.55 21.98 -12.47
C LEU A 303 26.72 22.69 -11.40
N SER A 304 27.12 22.53 -10.13
CA SER A 304 26.65 23.37 -9.03
C SER A 304 27.67 23.47 -7.89
N SER A 305 28.92 23.83 -8.22
CA SER A 305 29.90 24.30 -7.21
C SER A 305 30.54 25.64 -7.55
N ILE A 306 30.00 26.40 -8.50
CA ILE A 306 30.51 27.74 -8.85
C ILE A 306 29.71 28.88 -8.17
N CYS A 307 28.53 28.60 -7.61
CA CYS A 307 27.70 29.66 -7.02
C CYS A 307 28.03 30.00 -5.55
N VAL A 308 28.82 29.17 -4.85
CA VAL A 308 29.18 29.43 -3.43
C VAL A 308 30.51 30.18 -3.29
N LEU A 309 31.37 30.17 -4.30
CA LEU A 309 32.67 30.86 -4.25
C LEU A 309 32.61 32.35 -4.66
N LEU A 310 31.56 32.78 -5.37
CA LEU A 310 31.38 34.19 -5.74
C LEU A 310 30.76 35.05 -4.63
N PHE A 311 30.07 34.44 -3.66
CA PHE A 311 29.46 35.18 -2.54
C PHE A 311 30.45 35.50 -1.41
N MET A 312 31.52 34.69 -1.26
CA MET A 312 32.56 34.95 -0.25
C MET A 312 33.64 35.94 -0.71
N HIS A 313 33.77 36.21 -2.02
CA HIS A 313 34.71 37.22 -2.52
C HIS A 313 34.15 38.65 -2.55
N LEU A 314 32.82 38.83 -2.45
CA LEU A 314 32.21 40.17 -2.43
C LEU A 314 32.11 40.76 -1.02
N LEU A 315 32.11 39.93 0.02
CA LEU A 315 32.09 40.38 1.43
C LEU A 315 33.48 40.76 1.97
N ALA A 316 34.57 40.32 1.35
CA ALA A 316 35.93 40.67 1.76
C ALA A 316 36.44 42.02 1.19
N LYS A 317 35.68 42.68 0.31
CA LYS A 317 36.02 44.01 -0.26
C LYS A 317 35.20 45.17 0.32
N LEU A 318 34.39 44.93 1.35
CA LEU A 318 33.62 45.98 2.06
C LEU A 318 34.09 46.22 3.50
N LEU A 319 35.22 45.66 3.92
CA LEU A 319 35.79 45.84 5.27
C LEU A 319 37.27 46.27 5.28
N LEU A 320 37.77 46.85 4.17
CA LEU A 320 39.01 47.62 4.12
C LEU A 320 38.82 48.84 3.22
#